data_AF-A0A7V6NHP9-F1
#
_entry.id   AF-A0A7V6NHP9-F1
#
_cell.length_a   1.000
_cell.length_b   1.000
_cell.length_c   1.000
_cell.angle_alpha   90.00
_cell.angle_beta   90.00
_cell.angle_gamma   90.00
#
_symmetry.space_group_name_H-M   'P 1'
#
loop_
_entity.id
_entity.type
_entity.pdbx_description
1 polymer ?
#
loop_
_entity_poly.entity_id
_entity_poly.type
_entity_poly.pdbx_seq_one_letter_code
_entity_poly.pdbx_strand_id
1 'polypeptide(L)'
;MACLIKISPELDFSTKIKSVNLALGIGFETITTTFPIVEITDQDNIDKLWKQWSNREYTSVAEPSDHVNATTSAKEIPPYDWRKDKGLESVFDCGPLLPDNNLDLLPDALNLKIVLSPTAAIETIAAACNFAFRLGMETTAYQGSIVAEPGYKGNRIIFTEEPGFSVRLLEYGDATIVEVSGAGSELVTMSSQFLESFPNLGPGLSWSELLMYLADSFTMRNTDGQLSALKLLTDQGYTDIRALISEQKEDKLEQIRSYFPAASVDNYKKGVLIYEKEYEIPWENDIFLSEIEKHILPQISEGDKVEIYGVLSEDLASRQALTDKVRKKIETKQAQASVAILNAFKQGVSWIMDFVIPELKDLEVGQITIAFNSFLPPGEDSWTDESASTPKYNMSADGGADHWNDLPIRFLQELYPVDDLIEMTLGLERDKVNFVLYEGNEELSYRLQVYDNNGKEIYRADYKAEFSERPYLDRFPLLGKVHPSTGQLIAVINGETVYKTSIKTDVERIWEIYQEEVLEDCLDFVTSKYKDKITADKQPFFSLLDIDIQVSEPDERLGVREDLLSSLD
;
A
#
# COMPACT_ATOMS: atom_id res chain seq x y z
N MET A 1 4.90 -21.81 -29.60
CA MET A 1 5.84 -21.91 -30.74
C MET A 1 5.28 -21.04 -31.85
N ALA A 2 5.80 -19.83 -32.04
CA ALA A 2 5.37 -18.96 -33.13
C ALA A 2 5.61 -19.68 -34.46
N CYS A 3 4.63 -19.63 -35.36
CA CYS A 3 4.74 -20.28 -36.67
C CYS A 3 5.67 -19.43 -37.55
N LEU A 4 6.84 -19.97 -37.92
CA LEU A 4 7.80 -19.27 -38.76
C LEU A 4 7.18 -18.95 -40.14
N ILE A 5 7.15 -17.67 -40.52
CA ILE A 5 6.63 -17.21 -41.81
C ILE A 5 7.72 -17.47 -42.86
N LYS A 6 7.41 -18.22 -43.91
CA LYS A 6 8.33 -18.48 -45.01
C LYS A 6 7.96 -17.61 -46.19
N ILE A 7 8.91 -16.86 -46.72
CA ILE A 7 8.73 -16.00 -47.89
C ILE A 7 9.73 -16.37 -48.99
N SER A 8 9.33 -16.23 -50.25
CA SER A 8 10.19 -16.54 -51.41
C SER A 8 10.62 -15.27 -52.16
N PRO A 9 11.76 -15.27 -52.85
CA PRO A 9 12.22 -14.09 -53.60
C PRO A 9 11.27 -13.64 -54.73
N GLU A 10 10.45 -14.56 -55.26
CA GLU A 10 9.58 -14.34 -56.43
C GLU A 10 8.14 -13.91 -56.09
N LEU A 11 7.89 -13.45 -54.86
CA LEU A 11 6.55 -13.03 -54.44
C LEU A 11 6.04 -11.80 -55.20
N ASP A 12 4.78 -11.86 -55.64
CA ASP A 12 4.07 -10.68 -56.12
C ASP A 12 3.84 -9.66 -54.98
N PHE A 13 3.59 -8.40 -55.34
CA PHE A 13 3.45 -7.34 -54.34
C PHE A 13 2.24 -7.52 -53.42
N SER A 14 1.14 -8.11 -53.91
CA SER A 14 -0.03 -8.37 -53.07
C SER A 14 0.29 -9.40 -51.97
N THR A 15 1.11 -10.40 -52.31
CA THR A 15 1.53 -11.46 -51.40
C THR A 15 2.60 -10.97 -50.43
N LYS A 16 3.48 -10.03 -50.84
CA LYS A 16 4.37 -9.27 -49.94
C LYS A 16 3.57 -8.44 -48.92
N ILE A 17 2.53 -7.73 -49.35
CA ILE A 17 1.64 -6.98 -48.42
C ILE A 17 0.96 -7.95 -47.45
N LYS A 18 0.49 -9.10 -47.97
CA LYS A 18 -0.18 -10.13 -47.18
C LYS A 18 0.74 -10.72 -46.11
N SER A 19 2.03 -10.94 -46.40
CA SER A 19 2.97 -11.47 -45.41
C SER A 19 3.21 -10.50 -44.25
N VAL A 20 3.29 -9.20 -44.51
CA VAL A 20 3.49 -8.19 -43.46
C VAL A 20 2.24 -8.05 -42.58
N ASN A 21 1.04 -8.05 -43.17
CA ASN A 21 -0.21 -8.05 -42.41
C ASN A 21 -0.42 -9.34 -41.61
N LEU A 22 -0.02 -10.49 -42.17
CA LEU A 22 -0.02 -11.76 -41.45
C LEU A 22 0.91 -11.69 -40.24
N ALA A 23 2.11 -11.13 -40.41
CA ALA A 23 3.08 -10.99 -39.33
C ALA A 23 2.51 -10.11 -38.19
N LEU A 24 1.87 -8.98 -38.52
CA LEU A 24 1.15 -8.16 -37.53
C LEU A 24 0.10 -8.97 -36.77
N GLY A 25 -0.76 -9.68 -37.50
CA GLY A 25 -1.86 -10.43 -36.90
C GLY A 25 -1.42 -11.60 -36.03
N ILE A 26 -0.33 -12.29 -36.39
CA ILE A 26 0.25 -13.32 -35.52
C ILE A 26 0.95 -12.67 -34.31
N GLY A 27 1.63 -11.55 -34.50
CA GLY A 27 2.25 -10.78 -33.42
C GLY A 27 1.23 -10.36 -32.36
N PHE A 28 0.06 -9.88 -32.80
CA PHE A 28 -1.08 -9.52 -31.94
C PHE A 28 -1.56 -10.66 -31.03
N GLU A 29 -1.42 -11.90 -31.46
CA GLU A 29 -1.79 -13.08 -30.66
C GLU A 29 -0.62 -13.66 -29.85
N THR A 30 0.53 -12.98 -29.82
CA THR A 30 1.78 -13.51 -29.28
C THR A 30 2.31 -12.66 -28.13
N ILE A 31 2.47 -13.29 -26.96
CA ILE A 31 3.07 -12.65 -25.77
C ILE A 31 4.60 -12.78 -25.70
N THR A 32 5.19 -13.76 -26.40
CA THR A 32 6.64 -14.02 -26.39
C THR A 32 7.09 -14.60 -27.73
N THR A 33 8.22 -14.16 -28.27
CA THR A 33 8.78 -14.68 -29.51
C THR A 33 10.31 -14.61 -29.53
N THR A 34 10.92 -15.18 -30.56
CA THR A 34 12.33 -15.01 -30.91
C THR A 34 12.39 -14.50 -32.34
N PHE A 35 13.19 -13.46 -32.59
CA PHE A 35 13.38 -12.91 -33.93
C PHE A 35 14.60 -13.57 -34.62
N PRO A 36 14.62 -13.72 -35.95
CA PRO A 36 13.57 -13.34 -36.91
C PRO A 36 12.34 -14.28 -36.86
N ILE A 37 11.16 -13.72 -37.14
CA ILE A 37 9.92 -14.51 -37.33
C ILE A 37 9.74 -14.97 -38.78
N VAL A 38 10.64 -14.54 -39.68
CA VAL A 38 10.63 -14.84 -41.11
C VAL A 38 11.86 -15.64 -41.52
N GLU A 39 11.64 -16.63 -42.40
CA GLU A 39 12.68 -17.37 -43.12
C GLU A 39 12.53 -17.13 -44.64
N ILE A 40 13.61 -16.71 -45.30
CA ILE A 40 13.63 -16.57 -46.77
C ILE A 40 14.01 -17.93 -47.37
N THR A 41 13.11 -18.53 -48.16
CA THR A 41 13.28 -19.88 -48.74
C THR A 41 12.67 -19.97 -50.14
N ASP A 42 12.90 -21.08 -50.85
CA ASP A 42 12.34 -21.27 -52.20
C ASP A 42 10.80 -21.45 -52.21
N GLN A 43 10.19 -21.83 -51.08
CA GLN A 43 8.74 -22.08 -50.97
C GLN A 43 8.12 -21.29 -49.83
N ASP A 44 7.20 -20.39 -50.14
CA ASP A 44 6.47 -19.64 -49.13
C ASP A 44 5.30 -20.43 -48.52
N ASN A 45 4.82 -19.98 -47.36
CA ASN A 45 3.68 -20.56 -46.67
C ASN A 45 2.58 -19.53 -46.35
N ILE A 46 2.61 -18.36 -47.00
CA ILE A 46 1.81 -17.18 -46.61
C ILE A 46 0.32 -17.46 -46.73
N ASP A 47 -0.13 -18.01 -47.86
CA ASP A 47 -1.55 -18.31 -48.09
C ASP A 47 -2.11 -19.35 -47.13
N LYS A 48 -1.29 -20.36 -46.81
CA LYS A 48 -1.64 -21.41 -45.85
C LYS A 48 -1.82 -20.81 -44.46
N LEU A 49 -0.84 -20.04 -43.99
CA LEU A 49 -0.88 -19.41 -42.68
C LEU A 49 -2.00 -18.37 -42.59
N TRP A 50 -2.20 -17.56 -43.64
CA TRP A 50 -3.30 -16.61 -43.70
C TRP A 50 -4.66 -17.30 -43.55
N LYS A 51 -4.88 -18.40 -44.27
CA LYS A 51 -6.13 -19.17 -44.14
C LYS A 51 -6.30 -19.75 -42.75
N GLN A 52 -5.22 -20.23 -42.11
CA GLN A 52 -5.27 -20.74 -40.75
C GLN A 52 -5.57 -19.66 -39.71
N TRP A 53 -5.00 -18.47 -39.89
CA TRP A 53 -5.20 -17.33 -39.01
C TRP A 53 -6.59 -16.70 -39.20
N SER A 54 -6.99 -16.38 -40.44
CA SER A 54 -8.28 -15.75 -40.75
C SER A 54 -9.51 -16.62 -40.50
N ASN A 55 -9.37 -17.95 -40.43
CA ASN A 55 -10.46 -18.87 -40.09
C ASN A 55 -10.69 -19.01 -38.58
N ARG A 56 -9.94 -18.30 -37.73
CA ARG A 56 -10.21 -18.29 -36.29
C ARG A 56 -11.45 -17.47 -36.02
N GLU A 57 -12.44 -18.08 -35.38
CA GLU A 57 -13.64 -17.39 -34.94
C GLU A 57 -13.34 -16.65 -33.62
N TYR A 58 -13.36 -15.31 -33.65
CA TYR A 58 -13.37 -14.51 -32.44
C TYR A 58 -14.82 -14.24 -32.05
N THR A 59 -15.24 -14.74 -30.89
CA THR A 59 -16.54 -14.41 -30.31
C THR A 59 -16.46 -13.05 -29.62
N SER A 60 -17.14 -12.05 -30.17
CA SER A 60 -17.46 -10.83 -29.44
C SER A 60 -18.63 -11.16 -28.51
N VAL A 61 -18.40 -11.09 -27.20
CA VAL A 61 -19.48 -11.21 -26.20
C VAL A 61 -20.18 -9.86 -26.14
N ALA A 62 -21.51 -9.85 -26.26
CA ALA A 62 -22.27 -8.63 -26.08
C ALA A 62 -22.10 -8.13 -24.64
N GLU A 63 -21.77 -6.84 -24.47
CA GLU A 63 -21.68 -6.23 -23.15
C GLU A 63 -23.05 -6.35 -22.43
N PRO A 64 -23.08 -6.73 -21.14
CA PRO A 64 -24.30 -6.73 -20.35
C PRO A 64 -24.95 -5.34 -20.34
N SER A 65 -26.29 -5.28 -20.39
CA SER A 65 -27.03 -4.01 -20.45
C SER A 65 -26.86 -3.12 -19.22
N ASP A 66 -26.43 -3.69 -18.11
CA ASP A 66 -26.16 -3.07 -16.81
C ASP A 66 -24.65 -2.90 -16.53
N HIS A 67 -23.78 -3.26 -17.49
CA HIS A 67 -22.35 -3.04 -17.35
C HIS A 67 -22.04 -1.55 -17.41
N VAL A 68 -21.62 -1.00 -16.27
CA VAL A 68 -21.05 0.33 -16.18
C VAL A 68 -19.54 0.18 -16.31
N ASN A 69 -18.99 0.59 -17.46
CA ASN A 69 -17.57 0.49 -17.71
C ASN A 69 -16.79 1.43 -16.77
N ALA A 70 -15.88 0.89 -15.97
CA ALA A 70 -15.05 1.68 -15.05
C ALA A 70 -14.10 2.65 -15.80
N THR A 71 -13.75 2.36 -17.06
CA THR A 71 -12.88 3.22 -17.89
C THR A 71 -13.55 4.52 -18.32
N THR A 72 -14.89 4.62 -18.30
CA THR A 72 -15.58 5.90 -18.58
C THR A 72 -15.26 6.99 -17.54
N SER A 73 -14.78 6.60 -16.36
CA SER A 73 -14.26 7.50 -15.32
C SER A 73 -12.74 7.55 -15.24
N ALA A 74 -12.03 6.80 -16.09
CA ALA A 74 -10.57 6.83 -16.14
C ALA A 74 -10.10 8.23 -16.54
N LYS A 75 -9.07 8.69 -15.84
CA LYS A 75 -8.43 9.98 -16.10
C LYS A 75 -7.04 9.70 -16.60
N GLU A 76 -6.53 10.62 -17.41
CA GLU A 76 -5.16 10.56 -17.89
C GLU A 76 -4.21 10.50 -16.69
N ILE A 77 -3.46 9.41 -16.60
CA ILE A 77 -2.41 9.27 -15.60
C ILE A 77 -1.23 10.08 -16.11
N PRO A 78 -0.72 11.05 -15.32
CA PRO A 78 0.46 11.81 -15.71
C PRO A 78 1.60 10.83 -16.03
N PRO A 79 2.29 10.98 -17.17
CA PRO A 79 3.37 10.08 -17.51
C PRO A 79 4.45 10.11 -16.42
N TYR A 80 4.89 8.94 -15.98
CA TYR A 80 6.03 8.82 -15.05
C TYR A 80 7.34 9.31 -15.67
N ASP A 81 7.41 9.34 -17.01
CA ASP A 81 8.52 9.92 -17.75
C ASP A 81 8.38 11.45 -17.83
N TRP A 82 9.24 12.15 -17.10
CA TRP A 82 9.28 13.61 -17.02
C TRP A 82 9.86 14.28 -18.28
N ARG A 83 10.43 13.51 -19.21
CA ARG A 83 11.09 14.05 -20.40
C ARG A 83 10.07 14.59 -21.39
N LYS A 84 10.34 15.79 -21.92
CA LYS A 84 9.53 16.40 -22.97
C LYS A 84 9.72 15.69 -24.32
N ASP A 85 10.96 15.33 -24.62
CA ASP A 85 11.34 14.68 -25.87
C ASP A 85 11.74 13.23 -25.56
N LYS A 86 11.12 12.27 -26.25
CA LYS A 86 11.44 10.84 -26.15
C LYS A 86 12.22 10.40 -27.37
N GLY A 87 13.05 9.37 -27.20
CA GLY A 87 13.86 8.81 -28.28
C GLY A 87 13.29 7.53 -28.85
N LEU A 88 14.15 6.77 -29.53
CA LEU A 88 13.84 5.46 -30.13
C LEU A 88 13.23 4.49 -29.12
N GLU A 89 13.55 4.61 -27.84
CA GLU A 89 13.03 3.74 -26.78
C GLU A 89 11.50 3.74 -26.72
N SER A 90 10.86 4.83 -27.16
CA SER A 90 9.40 4.98 -27.14
C SER A 90 8.68 4.35 -28.34
N VAL A 91 9.39 3.78 -29.31
CA VAL A 91 8.79 3.26 -30.55
C VAL A 91 7.79 2.12 -30.29
N PHE A 92 7.99 1.38 -29.20
CA PHE A 92 7.19 0.22 -28.80
C PHE A 92 6.35 0.46 -27.53
N ASP A 93 6.29 1.70 -27.05
CA ASP A 93 5.54 2.10 -25.85
C ASP A 93 4.30 2.94 -26.21
N CYS A 94 3.39 3.13 -25.25
CA CYS A 94 2.27 4.06 -25.38
C CYS A 94 2.73 5.46 -25.83
N GLY A 95 2.18 5.94 -26.94
CA GLY A 95 2.59 7.22 -27.54
C GLY A 95 1.98 7.50 -28.91
N PRO A 96 2.54 8.43 -29.69
CA PRO A 96 1.97 8.83 -30.99
C PRO A 96 1.83 7.70 -32.02
N LEU A 97 2.70 6.69 -31.94
CA LEU A 97 2.69 5.51 -32.82
C LEU A 97 1.74 4.41 -32.33
N LEU A 98 1.59 4.29 -31.01
CA LEU A 98 0.83 3.27 -30.30
C LEU A 98 -0.06 3.97 -29.24
N PRO A 99 -1.11 4.69 -29.66
CA PRO A 99 -1.95 5.43 -28.72
C PRO A 99 -2.77 4.51 -27.81
N ASP A 100 -2.99 4.99 -26.60
CA ASP A 100 -3.95 4.48 -25.62
C ASP A 100 -5.14 5.46 -25.57
N ASN A 101 -6.30 5.04 -26.08
CA ASN A 101 -7.50 5.87 -26.16
C ASN A 101 -8.46 5.66 -24.98
N ASN A 102 -8.32 4.58 -24.20
CA ASN A 102 -9.21 4.23 -23.09
C ASN A 102 -8.57 4.49 -21.69
N LEU A 103 -7.30 4.91 -21.67
CA LEU A 103 -6.52 5.30 -20.50
C LEU A 103 -6.25 4.15 -19.52
N ASP A 104 -6.11 2.92 -20.05
CA ASP A 104 -5.76 1.73 -19.27
C ASP A 104 -4.26 1.40 -19.26
N LEU A 105 -3.44 2.26 -19.86
CA LEU A 105 -1.99 2.14 -20.03
C LEU A 105 -1.54 1.06 -21.02
N LEU A 106 -2.44 0.52 -21.84
CA LEU A 106 -2.13 -0.41 -22.92
C LEU A 106 -2.45 0.24 -24.28
N PRO A 107 -1.58 0.10 -25.30
CA PRO A 107 -1.88 0.67 -26.60
C PRO A 107 -3.06 -0.03 -27.29
N ASP A 108 -4.20 0.63 -27.39
CA ASP A 108 -5.43 0.12 -28.02
C ASP A 108 -5.60 0.55 -29.48
N ALA A 109 -4.58 1.18 -30.06
CA ALA A 109 -4.53 1.48 -31.47
C ALA A 109 -3.10 1.49 -32.04
N LEU A 110 -3.02 1.18 -33.34
CA LEU A 110 -1.79 1.24 -34.12
C LEU A 110 -1.86 2.42 -35.10
N ASN A 111 -1.20 3.53 -34.76
CA ASN A 111 -1.20 4.77 -35.53
C ASN A 111 0.10 4.93 -36.35
N LEU A 112 0.43 3.94 -37.18
CA LEU A 112 1.52 4.05 -38.15
C LEU A 112 1.33 3.09 -39.34
N LYS A 113 2.06 3.34 -40.43
CA LYS A 113 2.14 2.44 -41.59
C LYS A 113 3.58 2.08 -41.97
N ILE A 114 3.81 0.87 -42.44
CA ILE A 114 5.08 0.49 -43.08
C ILE A 114 4.98 0.80 -44.57
N VAL A 115 5.81 1.71 -45.06
CA VAL A 115 5.81 2.11 -46.48
C VAL A 115 6.69 1.15 -47.27
N LEU A 116 6.09 0.45 -48.23
CA LEU A 116 6.79 -0.52 -49.08
C LEU A 116 6.62 -0.19 -50.56
N SER A 117 7.72 -0.24 -51.30
CA SER A 117 7.72 -0.16 -52.76
C SER A 117 7.34 -1.52 -53.37
N PRO A 118 6.63 -1.57 -54.52
CA PRO A 118 6.46 -2.78 -55.31
C PRO A 118 7.79 -3.47 -55.68
N THR A 119 8.87 -2.70 -55.77
CA THR A 119 10.22 -3.17 -56.11
C THR A 119 11.09 -3.49 -54.88
N ALA A 120 10.54 -3.44 -53.66
CA ALA A 120 11.31 -3.69 -52.45
C ALA A 120 11.95 -5.09 -52.47
N ALA A 121 13.22 -5.16 -52.03
CA ALA A 121 13.97 -6.40 -51.91
C ALA A 121 13.29 -7.36 -50.93
N ILE A 122 13.51 -8.67 -51.10
CA ILE A 122 12.84 -9.67 -50.26
C ILE A 122 13.29 -9.57 -48.79
N GLU A 123 14.53 -9.15 -48.55
CA GLU A 123 15.08 -8.87 -47.23
C GLU A 123 14.42 -7.66 -46.56
N THR A 124 14.05 -6.64 -47.34
CA THR A 124 13.24 -5.50 -46.87
C THR A 124 11.86 -5.98 -46.43
N ILE A 125 11.25 -6.92 -47.17
CA ILE A 125 9.97 -7.54 -46.78
C ILE A 125 10.12 -8.38 -45.51
N ALA A 126 11.21 -9.14 -45.36
CA ALA A 126 11.48 -9.91 -44.15
C ALA A 126 11.63 -8.99 -42.92
N ALA A 127 12.40 -7.90 -43.03
CA ALA A 127 12.53 -6.91 -41.97
C ALA A 127 11.20 -6.23 -41.65
N ALA A 128 10.41 -5.85 -42.66
CA ALA A 128 9.07 -5.28 -42.49
C ALA A 128 8.12 -6.24 -41.74
N CYS A 129 8.19 -7.54 -42.02
CA CYS A 129 7.43 -8.54 -41.27
C CYS A 129 7.88 -8.62 -39.81
N ASN A 130 9.19 -8.58 -39.52
CA ASN A 130 9.68 -8.55 -38.14
C ASN A 130 9.16 -7.30 -37.38
N PHE A 131 9.24 -6.11 -37.98
CA PHE A 131 8.71 -4.87 -37.38
C PHE A 131 7.19 -4.95 -37.17
N ALA A 132 6.44 -5.42 -38.17
CA ALA A 132 4.99 -5.59 -38.07
C ALA A 132 4.62 -6.58 -36.96
N PHE A 133 5.35 -7.69 -36.85
CA PHE A 133 5.15 -8.67 -35.78
C PHE A 133 5.38 -8.05 -34.40
N ARG A 134 6.49 -7.33 -34.20
CA ARG A 134 6.78 -6.66 -32.92
C ARG A 134 5.67 -5.67 -32.58
N LEU A 135 5.26 -4.82 -33.51
CA LEU A 135 4.15 -3.87 -33.30
C LEU A 135 2.83 -4.56 -32.96
N GLY A 136 2.58 -5.75 -33.50
CA GLY A 136 1.42 -6.55 -33.13
C GLY A 136 1.46 -6.96 -31.66
N MET A 137 2.63 -7.37 -31.15
CA MET A 137 2.79 -7.77 -29.76
C MET A 137 2.53 -6.62 -28.76
N GLU A 138 2.74 -5.38 -29.19
CA GLU A 138 2.67 -4.18 -28.33
C GLU A 138 1.32 -3.47 -28.40
N THR A 139 0.29 -4.07 -29.00
CA THR A 139 -1.03 -3.44 -29.10
C THR A 139 -2.15 -4.40 -28.76
N THR A 140 -3.22 -3.87 -28.16
CA THR A 140 -4.44 -4.59 -27.79
C THR A 140 -5.57 -4.38 -28.79
N ALA A 141 -5.42 -3.46 -29.76
CA ALA A 141 -6.31 -3.34 -30.90
C ALA A 141 -5.63 -2.67 -32.12
N TYR A 142 -6.02 -3.09 -33.32
CA TYR A 142 -5.60 -2.43 -34.57
C TYR A 142 -6.65 -2.57 -35.65
N GLN A 143 -6.57 -1.72 -36.69
CA GLN A 143 -7.50 -1.75 -37.81
C GLN A 143 -6.80 -1.65 -39.17
N GLY A 144 -7.24 -2.52 -40.09
CA GLY A 144 -6.84 -2.49 -41.49
C GLY A 144 -5.40 -2.96 -41.73
N SER A 145 -4.88 -2.65 -42.92
CA SER A 145 -3.51 -3.02 -43.32
C SER A 145 -2.48 -2.10 -42.67
N ILE A 146 -1.37 -2.64 -42.17
CA ILE A 146 -0.22 -1.85 -41.71
C ILE A 146 0.63 -1.34 -42.88
N VAL A 147 0.53 -1.95 -44.06
CA VAL A 147 1.31 -1.53 -45.23
C VAL A 147 0.64 -0.35 -45.95
N ALA A 148 1.43 0.62 -46.38
CA ALA A 148 1.03 1.70 -47.27
C ALA A 148 1.98 1.82 -48.47
N GLU A 149 1.47 2.38 -49.58
CA GLU A 149 2.26 2.67 -50.77
C GLU A 149 3.16 3.91 -50.59
N PRO A 150 4.21 4.07 -51.44
CA PRO A 150 5.05 5.25 -51.44
C PRO A 150 4.23 6.54 -51.57
N GLY A 151 4.54 7.53 -50.73
CA GLY A 151 3.85 8.82 -50.70
C GLY A 151 2.92 9.03 -49.51
N TYR A 152 2.66 8.00 -48.70
CA TYR A 152 1.96 8.13 -47.41
C TYR A 152 2.63 9.18 -46.49
N LYS A 153 1.82 10.06 -45.88
CA LYS A 153 2.30 11.25 -45.16
C LYS A 153 2.18 11.18 -43.64
N GLY A 154 1.40 10.24 -43.10
CA GLY A 154 1.28 10.05 -41.65
C GLY A 154 2.50 9.37 -41.03
N ASN A 155 2.34 8.97 -39.76
CA ASN A 155 3.32 8.20 -38.99
C ASN A 155 3.72 6.92 -39.72
N ARG A 156 5.02 6.67 -39.87
CA ARG A 156 5.46 5.61 -40.79
C ARG A 156 6.83 5.02 -40.47
N ILE A 157 6.99 3.73 -40.80
CA ILE A 157 8.29 3.08 -40.96
C ILE A 157 8.67 3.12 -42.43
N ILE A 158 9.91 3.53 -42.73
CA ILE A 158 10.48 3.52 -44.08
C ILE A 158 11.79 2.74 -44.08
N PHE A 159 12.06 2.03 -45.18
CA PHE A 159 13.33 1.35 -45.41
C PHE A 159 14.10 2.09 -46.51
N THR A 160 15.33 2.50 -46.23
CA THR A 160 16.14 3.30 -47.18
C THR A 160 16.96 2.42 -48.13
N GLU A 161 17.21 1.17 -47.76
CA GLU A 161 18.13 0.24 -48.45
C GLU A 161 19.57 0.78 -48.57
N GLU A 162 19.95 1.79 -47.77
CA GLU A 162 21.32 2.28 -47.69
C GLU A 162 22.23 1.28 -46.95
N PRO A 163 23.52 1.18 -47.29
CA PRO A 163 24.46 0.30 -46.58
C PRO A 163 24.63 0.67 -45.09
N GLY A 164 24.78 -0.34 -44.24
CA GLY A 164 24.97 -0.19 -42.80
C GLY A 164 23.65 -0.11 -42.04
N PHE A 165 23.45 -1.03 -41.09
CA PHE A 165 22.24 -1.05 -40.29
C PHE A 165 22.15 0.17 -39.36
N SER A 166 21.03 0.90 -39.42
CA SER A 166 20.69 1.91 -38.42
C SER A 166 19.18 2.10 -38.33
N VAL A 167 18.72 2.53 -37.16
CA VAL A 167 17.33 2.94 -36.94
C VAL A 167 17.36 4.39 -36.44
N ARG A 168 16.54 5.26 -37.04
CA ARG A 168 16.43 6.67 -36.66
C ARG A 168 14.97 7.03 -36.42
N LEU A 169 14.71 7.75 -35.35
CA LEU A 169 13.43 8.40 -35.10
C LEU A 169 13.53 9.84 -35.60
N LEU A 170 12.67 10.21 -36.55
CA LEU A 170 12.64 11.53 -37.15
C LEU A 170 11.24 12.14 -36.98
N GLU A 171 11.18 13.45 -36.79
CA GLU A 171 9.92 14.20 -36.77
C GLU A 171 9.84 15.09 -38.02
N TYR A 172 8.73 15.02 -38.74
CA TYR A 172 8.48 15.85 -39.92
C TYR A 172 7.05 16.39 -39.90
N GLY A 173 6.88 17.65 -39.49
CA GLY A 173 5.55 18.20 -39.20
C GLY A 173 4.91 17.41 -38.05
N ASP A 174 3.67 16.97 -38.25
CA ASP A 174 2.93 16.18 -37.25
C ASP A 174 3.18 14.66 -37.38
N ALA A 175 4.13 14.23 -38.22
CA ALA A 175 4.40 12.82 -38.47
C ALA A 175 5.73 12.35 -37.86
N THR A 176 5.66 11.26 -37.11
CA THR A 176 6.81 10.50 -36.61
C THR A 176 7.23 9.46 -37.65
N ILE A 177 8.50 9.46 -38.02
CA ILE A 177 9.09 8.57 -39.02
C ILE A 177 10.16 7.72 -38.35
N VAL A 178 9.97 6.40 -38.41
CA VAL A 178 11.01 5.42 -38.05
C VAL A 178 11.72 5.02 -39.33
N GLU A 179 12.92 5.53 -39.53
CA GLU A 179 13.74 5.23 -40.70
C GLU A 179 14.69 4.08 -40.38
N VAL A 180 14.65 3.03 -41.20
CA VAL A 180 15.49 1.84 -41.07
C VAL A 180 16.41 1.76 -42.29
N SER A 181 17.71 1.87 -42.04
CA SER A 181 18.75 1.67 -43.06
C SER A 181 19.38 0.29 -42.91
N GLY A 182 19.94 -0.22 -44.00
CA GLY A 182 20.48 -1.57 -44.13
C GLY A 182 20.00 -2.25 -45.40
N ALA A 183 20.77 -3.20 -45.91
CA ALA A 183 20.42 -3.98 -47.09
C ALA A 183 20.82 -5.46 -46.92
N GLY A 184 20.21 -6.33 -47.74
CA GLY A 184 20.52 -7.76 -47.78
C GLY A 184 20.34 -8.46 -46.42
N SER A 185 21.13 -9.52 -46.20
CA SER A 185 21.04 -10.35 -44.99
C SER A 185 21.40 -9.60 -43.69
N GLU A 186 22.21 -8.53 -43.79
CA GLU A 186 22.56 -7.67 -42.65
C GLU A 186 21.31 -6.98 -42.09
N LEU A 187 20.46 -6.43 -42.97
CA LEU A 187 19.20 -5.79 -42.55
C LEU A 187 18.34 -6.74 -41.73
N VAL A 188 18.16 -7.98 -42.20
CA VAL A 188 17.33 -8.98 -41.51
C VAL A 188 17.94 -9.34 -40.15
N THR A 189 19.24 -9.59 -40.11
CA THR A 189 19.93 -10.02 -38.88
C THR A 189 19.92 -8.93 -37.82
N MET A 190 20.33 -7.72 -38.18
CA MET A 190 20.48 -6.62 -37.23
C MET A 190 19.12 -6.04 -36.79
N SER A 191 18.13 -5.97 -37.68
CA SER A 191 16.76 -5.59 -37.29
C SER A 191 16.15 -6.60 -36.33
N SER A 192 16.42 -7.89 -36.51
CA SER A 192 15.95 -8.94 -35.59
C SER A 192 16.52 -8.75 -34.19
N GLN A 193 17.84 -8.51 -34.08
CA GLN A 193 18.48 -8.24 -32.79
C GLN A 193 17.94 -6.98 -32.12
N PHE A 194 17.73 -5.90 -32.89
CA PHE A 194 17.10 -4.68 -32.39
C PHE A 194 15.70 -4.96 -31.83
N LEU A 195 14.83 -5.62 -32.59
CA LEU A 195 13.45 -5.91 -32.20
C LEU A 195 13.32 -6.91 -31.04
N GLU A 196 14.32 -7.75 -30.84
CA GLU A 196 14.35 -8.71 -29.74
C GLU A 196 14.78 -8.07 -28.42
N SER A 197 15.77 -7.17 -28.46
CA SER A 197 16.45 -6.68 -27.25
C SER A 197 16.16 -5.22 -26.90
N PHE A 198 15.89 -4.36 -27.88
CA PHE A 198 15.63 -2.95 -27.64
C PHE A 198 14.14 -2.71 -27.35
N PRO A 199 13.75 -1.87 -26.36
CA PRO A 199 14.59 -0.98 -25.55
C PRO A 199 15.02 -1.56 -24.19
N ASN A 200 14.99 -2.89 -23.99
CA ASN A 200 15.20 -3.49 -22.68
C ASN A 200 16.64 -3.24 -22.13
N LEU A 201 16.74 -2.71 -20.91
CA LEU A 201 18.00 -2.48 -20.19
C LEU A 201 18.30 -3.56 -19.14
N GLY A 202 17.41 -4.53 -18.97
CA GLY A 202 17.46 -5.55 -17.91
C GLY A 202 16.41 -5.32 -16.82
N PRO A 203 16.33 -6.22 -15.83
CA PRO A 203 15.29 -6.17 -14.80
C PRO A 203 15.38 -4.88 -13.98
N GLY A 204 14.24 -4.17 -13.87
CA GLY A 204 14.10 -3.00 -12.99
C GLY A 204 14.83 -1.74 -13.45
N LEU A 205 15.21 -1.64 -14.72
CA LEU A 205 15.83 -0.43 -15.28
C LEU A 205 15.07 0.04 -16.52
N SER A 206 14.48 1.22 -16.42
CA SER A 206 13.90 1.95 -17.54
C SER A 206 14.89 2.96 -18.13
N TRP A 207 14.65 3.39 -19.37
CA TRP A 207 15.46 4.44 -20.00
C TRP A 207 15.36 5.79 -19.29
N SER A 208 14.19 6.13 -18.75
CA SER A 208 14.01 7.35 -17.96
C SER A 208 14.86 7.33 -16.69
N GLU A 209 14.93 6.19 -15.98
CA GLU A 209 15.80 6.01 -14.82
C GLU A 209 17.27 6.08 -15.18
N LEU A 210 17.71 5.40 -16.25
CA LEU A 210 19.10 5.46 -16.71
C LEU A 210 19.50 6.90 -17.08
N LEU A 211 18.66 7.61 -17.82
CA LEU A 211 18.93 8.99 -18.21
C LEU A 211 18.91 9.95 -17.02
N MET A 212 18.00 9.74 -16.06
CA MET A 212 17.99 10.50 -14.81
C MET A 212 19.25 10.25 -14.00
N TYR A 213 19.69 8.99 -13.91
CA TYR A 213 20.95 8.63 -13.26
C TYR A 213 22.14 9.31 -13.92
N LEU A 214 22.23 9.31 -15.26
CA LEU A 214 23.30 10.00 -15.99
C LEU A 214 23.24 11.52 -15.78
N ALA A 215 22.06 12.13 -15.83
CA ALA A 215 21.87 13.55 -15.58
C ALA A 215 22.29 13.92 -14.14
N ASP A 216 21.95 13.09 -13.16
CA ASP A 216 22.38 13.24 -11.78
C ASP A 216 23.90 13.10 -11.65
N SER A 217 24.54 12.20 -12.40
CA SER A 217 26.00 12.11 -12.44
C SER A 217 26.65 13.38 -13.03
N PHE A 218 26.15 13.89 -14.16
CA PHE A 218 26.69 15.12 -14.75
C PHE A 218 26.50 16.35 -13.87
N THR A 219 25.49 16.33 -12.99
CA THR A 219 25.19 17.43 -12.05
C THR A 219 25.69 17.15 -10.62
N MET A 220 26.48 16.09 -10.41
CA MET A 220 27.02 15.66 -9.11
C MET A 220 25.96 15.39 -8.02
N ARG A 221 24.75 15.02 -8.42
CA ARG A 221 23.64 14.65 -7.52
C ARG A 221 23.70 13.21 -7.05
N ASN A 222 24.53 12.37 -7.67
CA ASN A 222 24.80 11.00 -7.23
C ASN A 222 26.29 10.75 -7.00
N THR A 223 26.59 9.58 -6.41
CA THR A 223 27.95 9.17 -6.04
C THR A 223 28.90 9.19 -7.24
N ASP A 224 28.50 8.65 -8.40
CA ASP A 224 29.38 8.56 -9.58
C ASP A 224 29.83 9.94 -10.08
N GLY A 225 28.90 10.90 -10.13
CA GLY A 225 29.21 12.29 -10.46
C GLY A 225 30.14 12.95 -9.44
N GLN A 226 29.87 12.72 -8.16
CA GLN A 226 30.68 13.25 -7.06
C GLN A 226 32.09 12.68 -7.05
N LEU A 227 32.25 11.38 -7.27
CA LEU A 227 33.55 10.72 -7.36
C LEU A 227 34.33 11.16 -8.61
N SER A 228 33.64 11.37 -9.73
CA SER A 228 34.26 11.92 -10.95
C SER A 228 34.81 13.32 -10.72
N ALA A 229 34.05 14.19 -10.05
CA ALA A 229 34.50 15.52 -9.66
C ALA A 229 35.66 15.47 -8.65
N LEU A 230 35.57 14.60 -7.64
CA LEU A 230 36.62 14.41 -6.65
C LEU A 230 37.93 13.94 -7.29
N LYS A 231 37.85 13.03 -8.26
CA LYS A 231 39.00 12.58 -9.06
C LYS A 231 39.62 13.70 -9.84
N LEU A 232 38.82 14.52 -10.53
CA LEU A 232 39.31 15.66 -11.28
C LEU A 232 40.06 16.66 -10.38
N LEU A 233 39.48 17.01 -9.22
CA LEU A 233 40.11 17.93 -8.27
C LEU A 233 41.43 17.36 -7.71
N THR A 234 41.44 16.07 -7.38
CA THR A 234 42.65 15.40 -6.89
C THR A 234 43.74 15.38 -7.97
N ASP A 235 43.38 15.11 -9.23
CA ASP A 235 44.32 15.10 -10.37
C ASP A 235 44.89 16.50 -10.67
N GLN A 236 44.13 17.55 -10.36
CA GLN A 236 44.57 18.95 -10.48
C GLN A 236 45.46 19.40 -9.30
N GLY A 237 45.70 18.54 -8.30
CA GLY A 237 46.61 18.80 -7.19
C GLY A 237 46.02 19.62 -6.04
N TYR A 238 44.69 19.72 -5.95
CA TYR A 238 44.04 20.32 -4.79
C TYR A 238 44.21 19.44 -3.54
N THR A 239 44.56 20.03 -2.40
CA THR A 239 44.87 19.29 -1.14
C THR A 239 43.98 19.65 0.03
N ASP A 240 43.09 20.63 -0.11
CA ASP A 240 42.10 21.04 0.91
C ASP A 240 40.69 20.79 0.36
N ILE A 241 40.38 19.52 0.09
CA ILE A 241 39.09 19.11 -0.46
C ILE A 241 38.24 18.53 0.67
N ARG A 242 37.05 19.11 0.89
CA ARG A 242 36.02 18.50 1.73
C ARG A 242 34.87 18.02 0.84
N ALA A 243 34.71 16.71 0.72
CA ALA A 243 33.69 16.07 -0.08
C ALA A 243 32.55 15.57 0.82
N LEU A 244 31.36 16.13 0.62
CA LEU A 244 30.12 15.64 1.22
C LEU A 244 29.47 14.68 0.22
N ILE A 245 29.66 13.38 0.42
CA ILE A 245 29.29 12.34 -0.56
C ILE A 245 27.93 11.74 -0.22
N SER A 246 27.17 11.36 -1.27
CA SER A 246 25.82 10.82 -1.17
C SER A 246 25.72 9.37 -0.69
N GLU A 247 26.81 8.60 -0.80
CA GLU A 247 26.95 7.25 -0.24
C GLU A 247 26.80 7.28 1.29
N GLN A 248 26.03 6.33 1.82
CA GLN A 248 25.68 6.26 3.24
C GLN A 248 26.31 5.08 3.95
N LYS A 249 26.73 4.05 3.20
CA LYS A 249 27.33 2.85 3.78
C LYS A 249 28.78 3.13 4.18
N GLU A 250 29.09 2.93 5.46
CA GLU A 250 30.39 3.29 6.02
C GLU A 250 31.55 2.49 5.40
N ASP A 251 31.34 1.21 5.08
CA ASP A 251 32.32 0.35 4.41
C ASP A 251 32.72 0.89 3.03
N LYS A 252 31.77 1.46 2.28
CA LYS A 252 32.06 2.11 1.00
C LYS A 252 32.69 3.48 1.17
N LEU A 253 32.28 4.25 2.18
CA LEU A 253 32.91 5.54 2.50
C LEU A 253 34.39 5.35 2.89
N GLU A 254 34.72 4.29 3.63
CA GLU A 254 36.11 3.92 3.93
C GLU A 254 36.90 3.60 2.65
N GLN A 255 36.31 2.86 1.71
CA GLN A 255 36.93 2.64 0.40
C GLN A 255 37.20 3.96 -0.32
N ILE A 256 36.21 4.85 -0.39
CA ILE A 256 36.36 6.17 -1.03
C ILE A 256 37.49 6.97 -0.36
N ARG A 257 37.53 7.02 0.98
CA ARG A 257 38.62 7.69 1.73
C ARG A 257 39.99 7.11 1.39
N SER A 258 40.09 5.79 1.23
CA SER A 258 41.34 5.13 0.82
C SER A 258 41.77 5.49 -0.60
N TYR A 259 40.81 5.69 -1.52
CA TYR A 259 41.11 6.10 -2.91
C TYR A 259 41.45 7.59 -3.03
N PHE A 260 40.93 8.43 -2.14
CA PHE A 260 41.11 9.88 -2.15
C PHE A 260 41.70 10.41 -0.83
N PRO A 261 42.95 10.06 -0.47
CA PRO A 261 43.54 10.42 0.81
C PRO A 261 43.82 11.92 0.98
N ALA A 262 43.80 12.68 -0.12
CA ALA A 262 43.95 14.14 -0.13
C ALA A 262 42.64 14.88 0.18
N ALA A 263 41.52 14.17 0.33
CA ALA A 263 40.21 14.75 0.61
C ALA A 263 39.62 14.23 1.93
N SER A 264 38.93 15.10 2.66
CA SER A 264 38.05 14.71 3.76
C SER A 264 36.71 14.28 3.17
N VAL A 265 36.32 13.03 3.36
CA VAL A 265 35.06 12.46 2.83
C VAL A 265 34.10 12.20 3.97
N ASP A 266 33.00 12.96 3.98
CA ASP A 266 31.94 12.89 4.99
C ASP A 266 30.62 12.41 4.37
N ASN A 267 29.83 11.65 5.14
CA ASN A 267 28.43 11.35 4.80
C ASN A 267 27.58 12.61 5.03
N TYR A 268 26.98 13.14 3.96
CA TYR A 268 26.16 14.35 4.05
C TYR A 268 24.86 14.18 4.85
N LYS A 269 24.38 12.94 5.00
CA LYS A 269 23.18 12.54 5.74
C LYS A 269 23.46 12.03 7.15
N LYS A 270 24.72 12.09 7.62
CA LYS A 270 25.07 11.64 8.96
C LYS A 270 24.20 12.37 10.01
N GLY A 271 23.39 11.60 10.72
CA GLY A 271 22.59 12.10 11.83
C GLY A 271 23.49 12.65 12.95
N VAL A 272 23.05 13.74 13.56
CA VAL A 272 23.63 14.26 14.80
C VAL A 272 22.54 14.12 15.85
N LEU A 273 22.85 13.43 16.95
CA LEU A 273 21.94 13.34 18.08
C LEU A 273 21.76 14.74 18.69
N ILE A 274 20.53 15.24 18.64
CA ILE A 274 20.16 16.56 19.18
C ILE A 274 19.59 16.41 20.58
N TYR A 275 18.79 15.38 20.78
CA TYR A 275 17.98 15.16 21.96
C TYR A 275 17.77 13.65 22.12
N GLU A 276 17.88 13.18 23.34
CA GLU A 276 17.57 11.81 23.76
C GLU A 276 17.01 11.89 25.18
N LYS A 277 15.88 11.23 25.41
CA LYS A 277 15.24 11.17 26.72
C LYS A 277 14.56 9.82 26.88
N GLU A 278 14.67 9.27 28.07
CA GLU A 278 14.05 8.02 28.48
C GLU A 278 12.93 8.33 29.49
N TYR A 279 11.82 7.64 29.34
CA TYR A 279 10.63 7.79 30.17
C TYR A 279 10.31 6.48 30.87
N GLU A 280 10.24 6.51 32.20
CA GLU A 280 9.77 5.36 32.98
C GLU A 280 8.27 5.50 33.25
N ILE A 281 7.47 4.65 32.61
CA ILE A 281 6.02 4.59 32.78
C ILE A 281 5.69 3.55 33.86
N PRO A 282 4.89 3.89 34.90
CA PRO A 282 4.51 2.93 35.92
C PRO A 282 3.60 1.84 35.34
N TRP A 283 3.90 0.59 35.67
CA TRP A 283 3.15 -0.56 35.17
C TRP A 283 1.70 -0.59 35.70
N GLU A 284 0.74 -0.85 34.81
CA GLU A 284 -0.70 -0.82 35.13
C GLU A 284 -1.08 -1.79 36.24
N ASN A 285 -0.57 -3.01 36.20
CA ASN A 285 -0.79 -4.03 37.23
C ASN A 285 -0.40 -3.55 38.64
N ASP A 286 0.71 -2.81 38.75
CA ASP A 286 1.20 -2.30 40.03
C ASP A 286 0.32 -1.16 40.55
N ILE A 287 -0.15 -0.29 39.66
CA ILE A 287 -1.12 0.76 40.00
C ILE A 287 -2.43 0.11 40.48
N PHE A 288 -2.97 -0.85 39.74
CA PHE A 288 -4.21 -1.56 40.07
C PHE A 288 -4.14 -2.20 41.46
N LEU A 289 -3.04 -2.91 41.75
CA LEU A 289 -2.81 -3.51 43.06
C LEU A 289 -2.67 -2.47 44.18
N SER A 290 -1.96 -1.37 43.92
CA SER A 290 -1.79 -0.27 44.86
C SER A 290 -3.14 0.33 45.28
N GLU A 291 -4.04 0.53 44.31
CA GLU A 291 -5.39 1.03 44.54
C GLU A 291 -6.22 0.06 45.40
N ILE A 292 -6.15 -1.24 45.11
CA ILE A 292 -6.81 -2.28 45.91
C ILE A 292 -6.29 -2.30 47.35
N GLU A 293 -4.98 -2.27 47.53
CA GLU A 293 -4.36 -2.34 48.86
C GLU A 293 -4.65 -1.13 49.73
N LYS A 294 -4.68 0.07 49.13
CA LYS A 294 -4.91 1.32 49.84
C LYS A 294 -6.39 1.57 50.13
N HIS A 295 -7.26 1.28 49.18
CA HIS A 295 -8.65 1.74 49.25
C HIS A 295 -9.65 0.62 49.50
N ILE A 296 -9.39 -0.62 49.09
CA ILE A 296 -10.38 -1.69 49.13
C ILE A 296 -10.12 -2.66 50.29
N LEU A 297 -8.90 -3.24 50.38
CA LEU A 297 -8.57 -4.21 51.43
C LEU A 297 -8.82 -3.75 52.88
N PRO A 298 -8.64 -2.45 53.24
CA PRO A 298 -8.95 -1.98 54.59
C PRO A 298 -10.45 -2.00 54.93
N GLN A 299 -11.34 -2.02 53.94
CA GLN A 299 -12.79 -1.99 54.13
C GLN A 299 -13.41 -3.39 54.28
N ILE A 300 -12.66 -4.45 53.96
CA ILE A 300 -13.16 -5.83 53.94
C ILE A 300 -13.17 -6.42 55.35
N SER A 301 -14.32 -6.99 55.73
CA SER A 301 -14.54 -7.76 56.95
C SER A 301 -14.72 -9.25 56.67
N GLU A 302 -14.59 -10.07 57.73
CA GLU A 302 -14.80 -11.52 57.63
C GLU A 302 -16.24 -11.83 57.16
N GLY A 303 -16.35 -12.69 56.14
CA GLY A 303 -17.63 -13.13 55.57
C GLY A 303 -18.21 -12.21 54.49
N ASP A 304 -17.58 -11.07 54.18
CA ASP A 304 -18.03 -10.18 53.12
C ASP A 304 -17.98 -10.85 51.75
N LYS A 305 -18.88 -10.43 50.86
CA LYS A 305 -18.83 -10.76 49.42
C LYS A 305 -18.23 -9.58 48.68
N VAL A 306 -17.07 -9.78 48.08
CA VAL A 306 -16.30 -8.75 47.38
C VAL A 306 -16.24 -9.09 45.90
N GLU A 307 -16.67 -8.17 45.06
CA GLU A 307 -16.58 -8.25 43.60
C GLU A 307 -15.65 -7.15 43.11
N ILE A 308 -14.63 -7.54 42.35
CA ILE A 308 -13.66 -6.64 41.72
C ILE A 308 -13.83 -6.75 40.21
N TYR A 309 -14.11 -5.62 39.58
CA TYR A 309 -14.12 -5.47 38.13
C TYR A 309 -12.96 -4.58 37.73
N GLY A 310 -12.08 -5.11 36.89
CA GLY A 310 -10.90 -4.43 36.36
C GLY A 310 -10.92 -4.38 34.84
N VAL A 311 -10.38 -3.31 34.28
CA VAL A 311 -10.09 -3.14 32.86
C VAL A 311 -8.66 -2.61 32.78
N LEU A 312 -7.74 -3.33 32.15
CA LEU A 312 -6.31 -3.01 32.03
C LEU A 312 -5.82 -3.43 30.65
N SER A 313 -4.85 -2.76 30.04
CA SER A 313 -4.38 -3.14 28.69
C SER A 313 -3.37 -4.29 28.66
N GLU A 314 -3.48 -5.20 29.62
CA GLU A 314 -2.56 -6.31 29.82
C GLU A 314 -2.98 -7.57 29.05
N ASP A 315 -1.99 -8.38 28.65
CA ASP A 315 -2.24 -9.69 28.03
C ASP A 315 -3.04 -10.64 28.95
N LEU A 316 -3.61 -11.70 28.35
CA LEU A 316 -4.46 -12.65 29.09
C LEU A 316 -3.74 -13.33 30.26
N ALA A 317 -2.47 -13.72 30.10
CA ALA A 317 -1.72 -14.41 31.14
C ALA A 317 -1.40 -13.48 32.32
N SER A 318 -1.03 -12.23 32.02
CA SER A 318 -0.81 -11.15 32.98
C SER A 318 -2.10 -10.87 33.77
N ARG A 319 -3.24 -10.69 33.09
CA ARG A 319 -4.55 -10.48 33.74
C ARG A 319 -4.98 -11.65 34.62
N GLN A 320 -4.75 -12.90 34.19
CA GLN A 320 -5.05 -14.08 35.00
C GLN A 320 -4.18 -14.16 36.26
N ALA A 321 -2.88 -13.90 36.14
CA ALA A 321 -1.96 -13.87 37.27
C ALA A 321 -2.34 -12.78 38.28
N LEU A 322 -2.71 -11.60 37.79
CA LEU A 322 -3.21 -10.51 38.63
C LEU A 322 -4.52 -10.87 39.32
N THR A 323 -5.47 -11.48 38.59
CA THR A 323 -6.76 -11.95 39.13
C THR A 323 -6.55 -12.89 40.32
N ASP A 324 -5.67 -13.88 40.18
CA ASP A 324 -5.34 -14.82 41.25
C ASP A 324 -4.66 -14.14 42.45
N LYS A 325 -3.78 -13.15 42.18
CA LYS A 325 -3.10 -12.37 43.22
C LYS A 325 -4.08 -11.54 44.04
N VAL A 326 -5.04 -10.87 43.38
CA VAL A 326 -6.09 -10.08 44.02
C VAL A 326 -7.02 -10.99 44.82
N ARG A 327 -7.47 -12.10 44.25
CA ARG A 327 -8.34 -13.08 44.92
C ARG A 327 -7.72 -13.56 46.23
N LYS A 328 -6.46 -13.99 46.22
CA LYS A 328 -5.72 -14.45 47.42
C LYS A 328 -5.63 -13.37 48.50
N LYS A 329 -5.43 -12.11 48.12
CA LYS A 329 -5.36 -10.98 49.07
C LYS A 329 -6.69 -10.75 49.78
N ILE A 330 -7.81 -10.87 49.06
CA ILE A 330 -9.15 -10.76 49.63
C ILE A 330 -9.48 -11.97 50.50
N GLU A 331 -9.19 -13.19 50.05
CA GLU A 331 -9.43 -14.42 50.82
C GLU A 331 -8.63 -14.47 52.12
N THR A 332 -7.48 -13.81 52.19
CA THR A 332 -6.70 -13.66 53.45
C THR A 332 -7.48 -12.91 54.53
N LYS A 333 -8.50 -12.12 54.16
CA LYS A 333 -9.45 -11.45 55.07
C LYS A 333 -10.67 -12.32 55.39
N GLN A 334 -10.69 -13.59 54.97
CA GLN A 334 -11.81 -14.51 55.12
C GLN A 334 -13.11 -14.02 54.44
N ALA A 335 -12.98 -13.26 53.36
CA ALA A 335 -14.07 -12.82 52.51
C ALA A 335 -14.20 -13.68 51.24
N GLN A 336 -15.39 -13.71 50.65
CA GLN A 336 -15.64 -14.33 49.35
C GLN A 336 -15.22 -13.35 48.25
N ALA A 337 -14.43 -13.81 47.28
CA ALA A 337 -13.87 -12.96 46.24
C ALA A 337 -14.32 -13.41 44.84
N SER A 338 -14.98 -12.50 44.10
CA SER A 338 -15.17 -12.58 42.66
C SER A 338 -14.30 -11.50 42.02
N VAL A 339 -13.46 -11.88 41.05
CA VAL A 339 -12.52 -10.95 40.41
C VAL A 339 -12.56 -11.21 38.91
N ALA A 340 -12.86 -10.16 38.15
CA ALA A 340 -12.92 -10.16 36.69
C ALA A 340 -12.04 -9.01 36.18
N ILE A 341 -11.01 -9.32 35.39
CA ILE A 341 -10.11 -8.32 34.79
C ILE A 341 -10.13 -8.49 33.27
N LEU A 342 -10.65 -7.49 32.58
CA LEU A 342 -10.80 -7.42 31.12
C LEU A 342 -9.61 -6.71 30.48
N ASN A 343 -9.39 -6.99 29.19
CA ASN A 343 -8.48 -6.20 28.37
C ASN A 343 -9.10 -4.83 28.05
N ALA A 344 -8.37 -3.74 28.28
CA ALA A 344 -8.77 -2.39 27.88
C ALA A 344 -8.78 -2.21 26.36
N PHE A 345 -7.92 -2.92 25.64
CA PHE A 345 -7.96 -2.99 24.19
C PHE A 345 -9.04 -3.99 23.73
N LYS A 346 -9.96 -3.53 22.87
CA LYS A 346 -11.15 -4.28 22.41
C LYS A 346 -11.94 -4.93 23.57
N GLN A 347 -12.39 -4.12 24.53
CA GLN A 347 -13.11 -4.58 25.72
C GLN A 347 -14.31 -5.48 25.40
N GLY A 348 -15.03 -5.22 24.32
CA GLY A 348 -16.15 -6.06 23.88
C GLY A 348 -15.74 -7.50 23.54
N VAL A 349 -14.60 -7.68 22.85
CA VAL A 349 -14.06 -9.01 22.53
C VAL A 349 -13.61 -9.71 23.80
N SER A 350 -12.84 -9.04 24.67
CA SER A 350 -12.41 -9.62 25.95
C SER A 350 -13.60 -10.01 26.83
N TRP A 351 -14.65 -9.17 26.91
CA TRP A 351 -15.86 -9.49 27.66
C TRP A 351 -16.58 -10.72 27.13
N ILE A 352 -16.79 -10.79 25.82
CA ILE A 352 -17.47 -11.93 25.19
C ILE A 352 -16.62 -13.20 25.39
N MET A 353 -15.35 -13.18 25.02
CA MET A 353 -14.51 -14.37 24.98
C MET A 353 -14.08 -14.86 26.37
N ASP A 354 -13.76 -13.95 27.29
CA ASP A 354 -13.20 -14.32 28.60
C ASP A 354 -14.29 -14.63 29.64
N PHE A 355 -15.51 -14.07 29.49
CA PHE A 355 -16.56 -14.17 30.50
C PHE A 355 -17.88 -14.75 29.99
N VAL A 356 -18.39 -14.31 28.83
CA VAL A 356 -19.68 -14.81 28.31
C VAL A 356 -19.54 -16.21 27.74
N ILE A 357 -18.62 -16.42 26.80
CA ILE A 357 -18.46 -17.69 26.08
C ILE A 357 -18.20 -18.89 27.01
N PRO A 358 -17.41 -18.78 28.10
CA PRO A 358 -17.29 -19.86 29.07
C PRO A 358 -18.61 -20.31 29.70
N GLU A 359 -19.56 -19.41 29.93
CA GLU A 359 -20.89 -19.74 30.48
C GLU A 359 -21.79 -20.43 29.46
N LEU A 360 -21.51 -20.28 28.17
CA LEU A 360 -22.29 -20.87 27.07
C LEU A 360 -21.85 -22.28 26.68
N LYS A 361 -20.67 -22.75 27.13
CA LYS A 361 -20.09 -24.04 26.71
C LYS A 361 -20.99 -25.25 26.96
N ASP A 362 -21.80 -25.20 28.00
CA ASP A 362 -22.70 -26.30 28.39
C ASP A 362 -24.15 -26.10 27.89
N LEU A 363 -24.40 -25.07 27.09
CA LEU A 363 -25.73 -24.73 26.57
C LEU A 363 -25.87 -25.13 25.09
N GLU A 364 -27.07 -25.54 24.69
CA GLU A 364 -27.40 -25.73 23.27
C GLU A 364 -27.65 -24.38 22.60
N VAL A 365 -26.57 -23.77 22.08
CA VAL A 365 -26.61 -22.49 21.37
C VAL A 365 -27.04 -22.70 19.92
N GLY A 366 -28.17 -22.11 19.53
CA GLY A 366 -28.67 -22.09 18.15
C GLY A 366 -28.35 -20.80 17.40
N GLN A 367 -28.39 -19.65 18.09
CA GLN A 367 -28.10 -18.34 17.51
C GLN A 367 -27.60 -17.36 18.59
N ILE A 368 -26.68 -16.47 18.23
CA ILE A 368 -26.24 -15.35 19.06
C ILE A 368 -26.59 -14.04 18.36
N THR A 369 -27.14 -13.08 19.11
CA THR A 369 -27.34 -11.70 18.65
C THR A 369 -26.53 -10.78 19.54
N ILE A 370 -25.66 -9.99 18.93
CA ILE A 370 -24.84 -8.97 19.59
C ILE A 370 -25.34 -7.62 19.14
N ALA A 371 -26.11 -6.97 20.02
CA ALA A 371 -26.49 -5.59 19.82
C ALA A 371 -25.36 -4.66 20.27
N PHE A 372 -24.99 -3.67 19.46
CA PHE A 372 -24.00 -2.65 19.79
C PHE A 372 -24.66 -1.26 19.78
N ASN A 373 -24.24 -0.40 20.69
CA ASN A 373 -24.73 0.98 20.71
C ASN A 373 -23.96 1.86 19.71
N SER A 374 -24.57 2.95 19.25
CA SER A 374 -23.84 3.93 18.43
C SER A 374 -22.92 4.78 19.29
N PHE A 375 -21.73 5.09 18.78
CA PHE A 375 -20.74 5.94 19.45
C PHE A 375 -20.90 7.40 18.98
N LEU A 376 -21.85 8.11 19.58
CA LEU A 376 -22.22 9.48 19.18
C LEU A 376 -22.06 10.48 20.34
N PRO A 377 -21.83 11.76 20.03
CA PRO A 377 -21.87 12.82 21.02
C PRO A 377 -23.19 12.85 21.78
N PRO A 378 -23.19 13.27 23.06
CA PRO A 378 -24.43 13.40 23.84
C PRO A 378 -25.46 14.30 23.14
N GLY A 379 -26.64 13.73 22.84
CA GLY A 379 -27.74 14.43 22.20
C GLY A 379 -27.83 14.28 20.67
N GLU A 380 -26.95 13.47 20.07
CA GLU A 380 -27.05 13.05 18.67
C GLU A 380 -27.56 11.60 18.56
N ASP A 381 -28.62 11.40 17.79
CA ASP A 381 -29.29 10.10 17.63
C ASP A 381 -29.19 9.52 16.21
N SER A 382 -28.46 10.18 15.30
CA SER A 382 -28.35 9.77 13.90
C SER A 382 -27.01 10.18 13.28
N TRP A 383 -26.46 9.33 12.40
CA TRP A 383 -25.26 9.62 11.62
C TRP A 383 -25.52 9.51 10.11
N THR A 384 -24.64 10.09 9.29
CA THR A 384 -24.67 10.01 7.82
C THR A 384 -23.49 9.19 7.30
N ASP A 385 -23.50 8.84 6.00
CA ASP A 385 -22.36 8.16 5.36
C ASP A 385 -21.06 8.99 5.41
N GLU A 386 -21.17 10.31 5.60
CA GLU A 386 -20.04 11.24 5.74
C GLU A 386 -19.50 11.33 7.18
N SER A 387 -20.22 10.80 8.18
CA SER A 387 -19.79 10.73 9.58
C SER A 387 -18.59 9.78 9.81
N ALA A 388 -18.05 9.19 8.73
CA ALA A 388 -16.97 8.20 8.77
C ALA A 388 -15.65 8.67 8.14
N SER A 389 -15.36 9.98 8.14
CA SER A 389 -14.10 10.49 7.58
C SER A 389 -12.95 10.43 8.59
N THR A 390 -11.91 9.66 8.31
CA THR A 390 -10.60 9.81 8.99
C THR A 390 -10.08 11.25 8.85
N PRO A 391 -9.49 11.84 9.91
CA PRO A 391 -8.88 13.17 9.84
C PRO A 391 -7.86 13.25 8.69
N LYS A 392 -7.97 14.29 7.85
CA LYS A 392 -6.99 14.56 6.78
C LYS A 392 -5.97 15.60 7.27
N TYR A 393 -4.72 15.55 6.79
CA TYR A 393 -3.69 16.55 7.14
C TYR A 393 -4.09 18.02 6.87
N ASN A 394 -5.10 18.26 6.02
CA ASN A 394 -5.63 19.58 5.67
C ASN A 394 -7.00 19.88 6.34
N MET A 395 -7.27 19.37 7.55
CA MET A 395 -8.55 19.61 8.22
C MET A 395 -8.85 21.10 8.36
N SER A 396 -10.07 21.46 7.98
CA SER A 396 -10.73 22.69 8.40
C SER A 396 -11.19 22.51 9.86
N ALA A 397 -11.14 23.57 10.64
CA ALA A 397 -11.64 23.62 12.02
C ALA A 397 -13.18 23.59 12.10
N ASP A 398 -13.84 23.03 11.08
CA ASP A 398 -15.28 23.22 10.82
C ASP A 398 -16.16 22.47 11.83
N GLY A 399 -15.66 21.40 12.46
CA GLY A 399 -16.33 20.70 13.56
C GLY A 399 -16.18 21.40 14.93
N GLY A 400 -15.16 22.24 15.10
CA GLY A 400 -14.86 22.89 16.38
C GLY A 400 -14.32 21.94 17.45
N ALA A 401 -14.15 22.47 18.67
CA ALA A 401 -13.45 21.76 19.75
C ALA A 401 -14.22 20.61 20.41
N ASP A 402 -15.54 20.54 20.20
CA ASP A 402 -16.40 19.51 20.80
C ASP A 402 -16.80 18.41 19.79
N HIS A 403 -16.36 18.50 18.54
CA HIS A 403 -16.60 17.47 17.53
C HIS A 403 -15.88 16.16 17.89
N TRP A 404 -16.57 15.03 17.79
CA TRP A 404 -15.98 13.71 17.97
C TRP A 404 -15.42 13.19 16.65
N ASN A 405 -14.15 12.76 16.65
CA ASN A 405 -13.49 12.18 15.48
C ASN A 405 -13.67 10.66 15.37
N ASP A 406 -14.40 10.05 16.32
CA ASP A 406 -14.67 8.62 16.36
C ASP A 406 -15.77 8.21 15.39
N LEU A 407 -15.68 6.98 14.88
CA LEU A 407 -16.71 6.43 14.00
C LEU A 407 -17.98 6.08 14.81
N PRO A 408 -19.19 6.42 14.33
CA PRO A 408 -20.45 6.04 15.00
C PRO A 408 -20.60 4.53 15.22
N ILE A 409 -19.94 3.72 14.38
CA ILE A 409 -19.92 2.26 14.45
C ILE A 409 -18.71 1.68 15.17
N ARG A 410 -17.95 2.49 15.92
CA ARG A 410 -16.71 2.08 16.60
C ARG A 410 -16.88 0.78 17.40
N PHE A 411 -17.93 0.67 18.21
CA PHE A 411 -18.18 -0.54 18.99
C PHE A 411 -18.36 -1.78 18.11
N LEU A 412 -18.98 -1.67 16.94
CA LEU A 412 -19.03 -2.78 15.98
C LEU A 412 -17.65 -3.12 15.42
N GLN A 413 -16.81 -2.13 15.12
CA GLN A 413 -15.45 -2.36 14.60
C GLN A 413 -14.54 -3.02 15.62
N GLU A 414 -14.62 -2.60 16.89
CA GLU A 414 -13.85 -3.19 17.99
C GLU A 414 -14.21 -4.66 18.22
N LEU A 415 -15.41 -5.10 17.81
CA LEU A 415 -15.80 -6.51 17.88
C LEU A 415 -15.13 -7.37 16.82
N TYR A 416 -14.49 -6.85 15.78
CA TYR A 416 -13.82 -7.68 14.78
C TYR A 416 -12.57 -8.38 15.38
N PRO A 417 -12.36 -9.71 15.21
CA PRO A 417 -13.17 -10.72 14.51
C PRO A 417 -13.92 -11.70 15.45
N VAL A 418 -14.75 -11.21 16.37
CA VAL A 418 -15.38 -12.01 17.44
C VAL A 418 -16.26 -13.14 16.93
N ASP A 419 -16.90 -13.00 15.77
CA ASP A 419 -17.71 -14.04 15.15
C ASP A 419 -16.88 -15.25 14.72
N ASP A 420 -15.70 -15.03 14.13
CA ASP A 420 -14.74 -16.11 13.84
C ASP A 420 -14.23 -16.76 15.15
N LEU A 421 -13.99 -15.98 16.21
CA LEU A 421 -13.58 -16.50 17.52
C LEU A 421 -14.67 -17.33 18.21
N ILE A 422 -15.94 -16.91 18.10
CA ILE A 422 -17.11 -17.63 18.58
C ILE A 422 -17.26 -18.96 17.83
N GLU A 423 -17.17 -18.95 16.50
CA GLU A 423 -17.22 -20.16 15.68
C GLU A 423 -16.12 -21.15 16.09
N MET A 424 -14.88 -20.66 16.22
CA MET A 424 -13.75 -21.48 16.66
C MET A 424 -13.98 -22.10 18.05
N THR A 425 -14.63 -21.37 18.97
CA THR A 425 -14.75 -21.79 20.37
C THR A 425 -15.99 -22.64 20.66
N LEU A 426 -17.14 -22.28 20.07
CA LEU A 426 -18.43 -22.95 20.29
C LEU A 426 -18.84 -23.87 19.13
N GLY A 427 -18.16 -23.83 17.98
CA GLY A 427 -18.56 -24.54 16.77
C GLY A 427 -19.84 -23.98 16.13
N LEU A 428 -20.22 -22.75 16.48
CA LEU A 428 -21.39 -22.07 15.96
C LEU A 428 -21.04 -21.38 14.63
N GLU A 429 -21.72 -21.77 13.54
CA GLU A 429 -21.49 -21.16 12.21
C GLU A 429 -21.63 -19.63 12.27
N ARG A 430 -20.74 -18.91 11.57
CA ARG A 430 -20.70 -17.43 11.60
C ARG A 430 -22.01 -16.76 11.21
N ASP A 431 -22.79 -17.37 10.31
CA ASP A 431 -24.10 -16.86 9.89
C ASP A 431 -25.16 -16.90 11.02
N LYS A 432 -24.87 -17.58 12.15
CA LYS A 432 -25.67 -17.59 13.36
C LYS A 432 -25.27 -16.54 14.38
N VAL A 433 -24.25 -15.72 14.10
CA VAL A 433 -23.85 -14.57 14.92
C VAL A 433 -24.31 -13.30 14.21
N ASN A 434 -25.36 -12.67 14.74
CA ASN A 434 -25.96 -11.47 14.15
C ASN A 434 -25.56 -10.21 14.91
N PHE A 435 -25.11 -9.19 14.19
CA PHE A 435 -24.84 -7.87 14.74
C PHE A 435 -26.02 -6.93 14.43
N VAL A 436 -26.52 -6.25 15.45
CA VAL A 436 -27.65 -5.31 15.31
C VAL A 436 -27.37 -4.02 16.05
N LEU A 437 -27.96 -2.91 15.62
CA LEU A 437 -27.91 -1.67 16.39
C LEU A 437 -28.79 -1.82 17.64
N TYR A 438 -28.30 -1.32 18.77
CA TYR A 438 -29.06 -1.26 20.00
C TYR A 438 -30.08 -0.11 19.98
N GLU A 439 -31.36 -0.41 20.18
CA GLU A 439 -32.47 0.57 20.17
C GLU A 439 -33.05 0.85 21.57
N GLY A 440 -32.40 0.37 22.65
CA GLY A 440 -32.84 0.60 24.02
C GLY A 440 -32.35 1.92 24.62
N ASN A 441 -32.79 2.21 25.84
CA ASN A 441 -32.43 3.45 26.56
C ASN A 441 -31.41 3.22 27.68
N GLU A 442 -30.99 1.97 27.89
CA GLU A 442 -29.99 1.60 28.88
C GLU A 442 -28.60 2.08 28.44
N GLU A 443 -27.82 2.54 29.42
CA GLU A 443 -26.46 3.01 29.18
C GLU A 443 -25.50 1.80 29.09
N LEU A 444 -25.39 1.22 27.89
CA LEU A 444 -24.51 0.10 27.57
C LEU A 444 -23.80 0.31 26.22
N SER A 445 -22.72 -0.44 26.02
CA SER A 445 -22.02 -0.54 24.73
C SER A 445 -22.48 -1.76 23.95
N TYR A 446 -22.69 -2.88 24.65
CA TYR A 446 -23.06 -4.16 24.05
C TYR A 446 -24.14 -4.87 24.85
N ARG A 447 -25.06 -5.55 24.14
CA ARG A 447 -25.99 -6.54 24.70
C ARG A 447 -25.87 -7.82 23.89
N LEU A 448 -25.57 -8.92 24.56
CA LEU A 448 -25.47 -10.24 23.96
C LEU A 448 -26.67 -11.08 24.39
N GLN A 449 -27.41 -11.61 23.42
CA GLN A 449 -28.54 -12.51 23.62
C GLN A 449 -28.29 -13.83 22.91
N VAL A 450 -28.55 -14.93 23.59
CA VAL A 450 -28.37 -16.28 23.06
C VAL A 450 -29.71 -16.99 23.00
N TYR A 451 -29.96 -17.63 21.86
CA TYR A 451 -31.17 -18.37 21.58
C TYR A 451 -30.85 -19.84 21.35
N ASP A 452 -31.72 -20.73 21.84
CA ASP A 452 -31.66 -22.16 21.53
C ASP A 452 -32.11 -22.44 20.08
N ASN A 453 -32.01 -23.69 19.65
CA ASN A 453 -32.46 -24.14 18.32
C ASN A 453 -33.97 -23.93 18.05
N ASN A 454 -34.76 -23.64 19.08
CA ASN A 454 -36.20 -23.35 18.96
C ASN A 454 -36.49 -21.84 18.97
N GLY A 455 -35.47 -20.99 19.03
CA GLY A 455 -35.59 -19.54 19.07
C GLY A 455 -35.96 -18.98 20.46
N LYS A 456 -35.79 -19.75 21.54
CA LYS A 456 -36.02 -19.27 22.91
C LYS A 456 -34.75 -18.64 23.48
N GLU A 457 -34.86 -17.44 24.06
CA GLU A 457 -33.75 -16.81 24.79
C GLU A 457 -33.35 -17.67 25.99
N ILE A 458 -32.09 -18.10 26.02
CA ILE A 458 -31.50 -18.92 27.08
C ILE A 458 -30.44 -18.18 27.90
N TYR A 459 -29.90 -17.09 27.35
CA TYR A 459 -28.89 -16.26 28.03
C TYR A 459 -28.98 -14.81 27.55
N ARG A 460 -28.69 -13.89 28.47
CA ARG A 460 -28.55 -12.46 28.19
C ARG A 460 -27.52 -11.83 29.11
N ALA A 461 -26.63 -11.03 28.55
CA ALA A 461 -25.68 -10.21 29.30
C ALA A 461 -25.46 -8.85 28.63
N ASP A 462 -25.20 -7.84 29.45
CA ASP A 462 -24.97 -6.46 29.02
C ASP A 462 -23.58 -6.01 29.48
N TYR A 463 -22.93 -5.17 28.68
CA TYR A 463 -21.62 -4.62 29.01
C TYR A 463 -21.48 -3.17 28.52
N LYS A 464 -20.80 -2.36 29.33
CA LYS A 464 -20.46 -0.96 29.03
C LYS A 464 -18.94 -0.84 28.97
N ALA A 465 -18.43 -0.55 27.79
CA ALA A 465 -17.03 -0.28 27.58
C ALA A 465 -16.68 1.12 28.09
N GLU A 466 -15.50 1.26 28.68
CA GLU A 466 -15.00 2.48 29.27
C GLU A 466 -13.98 3.15 28.34
N PHE A 467 -14.10 4.46 28.20
CA PHE A 467 -13.21 5.30 27.40
C PHE A 467 -12.89 6.59 28.17
N SER A 468 -11.75 7.20 27.88
CA SER A 468 -11.46 8.57 28.30
C SER A 468 -11.79 9.54 27.17
N GLU A 469 -11.94 10.83 27.45
CA GLU A 469 -12.18 11.88 26.45
C GLU A 469 -11.01 12.87 26.48
N ARG A 470 -10.44 13.19 25.32
CA ARG A 470 -9.40 14.22 25.20
C ARG A 470 -9.42 14.92 23.84
N PRO A 471 -8.81 16.13 23.71
CA PRO A 471 -8.53 16.70 22.40
C PRO A 471 -7.63 15.78 21.57
N TYR A 472 -7.83 15.75 20.25
CA TYR A 472 -6.96 15.01 19.33
C TYR A 472 -5.50 15.50 19.41
N LEU A 473 -5.32 16.82 19.38
CA LEU A 473 -4.05 17.48 19.67
C LEU A 473 -4.27 18.59 20.71
N ASP A 474 -3.53 18.56 21.81
CA ASP A 474 -3.71 19.46 22.95
C ASP A 474 -3.50 20.94 22.57
N ARG A 475 -2.53 21.21 21.66
CA ARG A 475 -2.29 22.56 21.09
C ARG A 475 -3.33 23.01 20.08
N PHE A 476 -4.09 22.08 19.49
CA PHE A 476 -5.05 22.36 18.42
C PHE A 476 -6.43 21.79 18.76
N PRO A 477 -7.06 22.26 19.85
CA PRO A 477 -8.32 21.69 20.33
C PRO A 477 -9.45 21.78 19.30
N LEU A 478 -9.39 22.74 18.37
CA LEU A 478 -10.37 22.89 17.28
C LEU A 478 -10.37 21.73 16.26
N LEU A 479 -9.40 20.80 16.35
CA LEU A 479 -9.40 19.56 15.57
C LEU A 479 -10.33 18.49 16.16
N GLY A 480 -11.05 18.80 17.25
CA GLY A 480 -12.01 17.91 17.88
C GLY A 480 -11.38 16.99 18.92
N LYS A 481 -12.20 16.03 19.37
CA LYS A 481 -11.94 15.10 20.46
C LYS A 481 -11.83 13.68 19.96
N VAL A 482 -11.14 12.87 20.75
CA VAL A 482 -10.96 11.43 20.58
C VAL A 482 -11.19 10.73 21.90
N HIS A 483 -11.56 9.45 21.83
CA HIS A 483 -12.02 8.72 23.00
C HIS A 483 -11.28 7.40 23.24
N PRO A 484 -9.96 7.38 23.46
CA PRO A 484 -9.23 6.12 23.58
C PRO A 484 -9.82 5.23 24.70
N SER A 485 -9.77 3.92 24.49
CA SER A 485 -10.17 2.95 25.51
C SER A 485 -9.34 3.17 26.77
N THR A 486 -9.98 3.11 27.94
CA THR A 486 -9.31 3.41 29.21
C THR A 486 -9.51 2.28 30.21
N GLY A 487 -8.59 2.17 31.16
CA GLY A 487 -8.67 1.21 32.25
C GLY A 487 -9.58 1.70 33.38
N GLN A 488 -10.03 0.76 34.21
CA GLN A 488 -10.92 1.05 35.32
C GLN A 488 -10.78 0.00 36.43
N LEU A 489 -11.03 0.42 37.67
CA LEU A 489 -11.21 -0.45 38.83
C LEU A 489 -12.52 -0.10 39.52
N ILE A 490 -13.41 -1.08 39.64
CA ILE A 490 -14.63 -1.02 40.46
C ILE A 490 -14.55 -2.10 41.53
N ALA A 491 -14.86 -1.75 42.77
CA ALA A 491 -15.05 -2.69 43.86
C ALA A 491 -16.46 -2.57 44.46
N VAL A 492 -17.11 -3.71 44.61
CA VAL A 492 -18.43 -3.86 45.22
C VAL A 492 -18.30 -4.77 46.43
N ILE A 493 -18.77 -4.33 47.60
CA ILE A 493 -18.81 -5.13 48.82
C ILE A 493 -20.27 -5.29 49.23
N ASN A 494 -20.71 -6.54 49.37
CA ASN A 494 -22.08 -6.91 49.75
C ASN A 494 -23.18 -6.24 48.89
N GLY A 495 -22.88 -5.99 47.60
CA GLY A 495 -23.77 -5.36 46.64
C GLY A 495 -23.70 -3.83 46.58
N GLU A 496 -22.86 -3.18 47.39
CA GLU A 496 -22.65 -1.73 47.35
C GLU A 496 -21.30 -1.38 46.71
N THR A 497 -21.27 -0.47 45.74
CA THR A 497 -20.04 0.03 45.14
C THR A 497 -19.28 0.90 46.14
N VAL A 498 -18.16 0.39 46.66
CA VAL A 498 -17.34 1.08 47.68
C VAL A 498 -16.17 1.86 47.08
N TYR A 499 -15.77 1.52 45.85
CA TYR A 499 -14.66 2.18 45.15
C TYR A 499 -14.85 2.11 43.64
N LYS A 500 -14.62 3.22 42.95
CA LYS A 500 -14.58 3.30 41.48
C LYS A 500 -13.53 4.34 41.07
N THR A 501 -12.57 3.95 40.25
CA THR A 501 -11.53 4.85 39.72
C THR A 501 -11.11 4.45 38.31
N SER A 502 -10.70 5.42 37.49
CA SER A 502 -10.08 5.18 36.17
C SER A 502 -8.60 4.87 36.34
N ILE A 503 -8.08 3.98 35.50
CA ILE A 503 -6.65 3.65 35.43
C ILE A 503 -6.19 3.96 34.00
N LYS A 504 -5.37 5.01 33.85
CA LYS A 504 -4.81 5.37 32.54
C LYS A 504 -3.98 4.20 32.00
N THR A 505 -4.28 3.83 30.75
CA THR A 505 -3.55 2.78 30.02
C THR A 505 -2.15 3.24 29.59
N ASP A 506 -1.30 2.28 29.21
CA ASP A 506 0.02 2.52 28.65
C ASP A 506 -0.05 3.44 27.41
N VAL A 507 -0.98 3.17 26.50
CA VAL A 507 -1.20 4.00 25.30
C VAL A 507 -1.61 5.44 25.66
N GLU A 508 -2.49 5.63 26.64
CA GLU A 508 -2.87 6.96 27.10
C GLU A 508 -1.69 7.74 27.70
N ARG A 509 -0.83 7.06 28.47
CA ARG A 509 0.37 7.66 29.06
C ARG A 509 1.40 8.03 28.02
N ILE A 510 1.60 7.19 27.00
CA ILE A 510 2.46 7.50 25.86
C ILE A 510 1.92 8.71 25.10
N TRP A 511 0.61 8.75 24.85
CA TRP A 511 0.00 9.88 24.14
C TRP A 511 0.19 11.19 24.93
N GLU A 512 0.01 11.16 26.25
CA GLU A 512 0.31 12.30 27.14
C GLU A 512 1.78 12.75 27.04
N ILE A 513 2.74 11.84 27.23
CA ILE A 513 4.19 12.14 27.12
C ILE A 513 4.54 12.68 25.72
N TYR A 514 4.00 12.07 24.68
CA TYR A 514 4.28 12.47 23.30
C TYR A 514 3.84 13.92 23.05
N GLN A 515 2.63 14.28 23.49
CA GLN A 515 2.10 15.63 23.26
C GLN A 515 2.70 16.69 24.19
N GLU A 516 2.79 16.39 25.48
CA GLU A 516 3.20 17.38 26.49
C GLU A 516 4.70 17.58 26.54
N GLU A 517 5.49 16.59 26.11
CA GLU A 517 6.95 16.64 26.22
C GLU A 517 7.64 16.49 24.86
N VAL A 518 7.40 15.40 24.13
CA VAL A 518 8.16 15.12 22.89
C VAL A 518 7.90 16.16 21.80
N LEU A 519 6.64 16.51 21.56
CA LEU A 519 6.28 17.55 20.58
C LEU A 519 6.74 18.94 21.00
N GLU A 520 6.74 19.23 22.31
CA GLU A 520 7.25 20.48 22.87
C GLU A 520 8.76 20.61 22.67
N ASP A 521 9.52 19.56 23.00
CA ASP A 521 10.98 19.53 22.79
C ASP A 521 11.34 19.65 21.30
N CYS A 522 10.55 19.02 20.42
CA CYS A 522 10.68 19.19 18.98
C CYS A 522 10.43 20.65 18.56
N LEU A 523 9.37 21.27 19.07
CA LEU A 523 9.03 22.66 18.75
C LEU A 523 10.10 23.63 19.26
N ASP A 524 10.63 23.41 20.45
CA ASP A 524 11.71 24.21 21.03
C ASP A 524 12.98 24.11 20.20
N PHE A 525 13.33 22.91 19.73
CA PHE A 525 14.43 22.73 18.79
C PHE A 525 14.21 23.50 17.48
N VAL A 526 13.05 23.37 16.85
CA VAL A 526 12.73 24.09 15.61
C VAL A 526 12.75 25.60 15.82
N THR A 527 12.16 26.07 16.91
CA THR A 527 12.09 27.50 17.25
C THR A 527 13.47 28.07 17.56
N SER A 528 14.33 27.34 18.26
CA SER A 528 15.71 27.81 18.55
C SER A 528 16.56 27.91 17.27
N LYS A 529 16.40 26.96 16.33
CA LYS A 529 17.15 26.90 15.07
C LYS A 529 16.68 27.92 14.05
N TYR A 530 15.36 28.07 13.86
CA TYR A 530 14.78 28.87 12.79
C TYR A 530 14.22 30.22 13.27
N LYS A 531 13.96 30.40 14.57
CA LYS A 531 13.36 31.60 15.18
C LYS A 531 12.08 32.01 14.42
N ASP A 532 11.93 33.30 14.10
CA ASP A 532 10.78 33.83 13.38
C ASP A 532 10.72 33.45 11.88
N LYS A 533 11.61 32.56 11.41
CA LYS A 533 11.71 32.17 10.00
C LYS A 533 11.19 30.75 9.74
N ILE A 534 10.30 30.23 10.57
CA ILE A 534 9.66 28.94 10.33
C ILE A 534 8.67 29.09 9.16
N THR A 535 8.93 28.37 8.06
CA THR A 535 8.12 28.40 6.84
C THR A 535 8.00 26.99 6.26
N ALA A 536 6.92 26.71 5.54
CA ALA A 536 6.63 25.37 5.02
C ALA A 536 7.70 24.83 4.06
N ASP A 537 8.34 25.72 3.28
CA ASP A 537 9.44 25.38 2.35
C ASP A 537 10.71 24.88 3.04
N LYS A 538 10.80 24.97 4.38
CA LYS A 538 11.95 24.52 5.18
C LYS A 538 11.74 23.16 5.84
N GLN A 539 10.57 22.55 5.65
CA GLN A 539 10.35 21.19 6.08
C GLN A 539 11.14 20.20 5.21
N PRO A 540 11.63 19.08 5.78
CA PRO A 540 11.52 18.68 7.18
C PRO A 540 12.52 19.45 8.08
N PHE A 541 12.13 19.73 9.33
CA PHE A 541 12.95 20.55 10.26
C PHE A 541 14.07 19.77 10.96
N PHE A 542 13.93 18.44 11.04
CA PHE A 542 14.89 17.48 11.56
C PHE A 542 14.94 16.25 10.63
N SER A 543 16.03 15.48 10.67
CA SER A 543 16.24 14.34 9.79
C SER A 543 15.57 13.05 10.28
N LEU A 544 15.45 12.89 11.60
CA LEU A 544 14.92 11.69 12.25
C LEU A 544 14.37 12.07 13.63
N LEU A 545 13.19 11.56 13.95
CA LEU A 545 12.68 11.42 15.31
C LEU A 545 12.49 9.92 15.50
N ASP A 546 13.25 9.34 16.43
CA ASP A 546 13.21 7.92 16.73
C ASP A 546 12.56 7.74 18.09
N ILE A 547 11.62 6.80 18.20
CA ILE A 547 10.86 6.54 19.42
C ILE A 547 10.83 5.03 19.60
N ASP A 548 11.52 4.55 20.63
CA ASP A 548 11.49 3.16 21.06
C ASP A 548 10.47 3.04 22.20
N ILE A 549 9.49 2.16 22.03
CA ILE A 549 8.34 2.02 22.94
C ILE A 549 8.26 0.57 23.38
N GLN A 550 8.27 0.36 24.70
CA GLN A 550 7.96 -0.93 25.31
C GLN A 550 6.74 -0.76 26.22
N VAL A 551 5.68 -1.50 25.93
CA VAL A 551 4.40 -1.47 26.67
C VAL A 551 3.90 -2.88 26.95
N SER A 552 2.97 -2.99 27.90
CA SER A 552 2.34 -4.25 28.31
C SER A 552 1.08 -4.61 27.51
N GLU A 553 0.81 -3.85 26.45
CA GLU A 553 -0.27 -4.06 25.49
C GLU A 553 -0.29 -5.49 24.91
N PRO A 554 -1.48 -6.03 24.55
CA PRO A 554 -1.57 -7.34 23.92
C PRO A 554 -0.83 -7.37 22.58
N ASP A 555 -0.19 -8.50 22.29
CA ASP A 555 0.37 -8.84 20.97
C ASP A 555 0.20 -10.34 20.73
N GLU A 556 -1.04 -10.74 20.45
CA GLU A 556 -1.41 -12.16 20.32
C GLU A 556 -2.04 -12.50 18.97
N ARG A 557 -1.62 -13.65 18.41
CA ARG A 557 -2.25 -14.22 17.22
C ARG A 557 -3.55 -14.90 17.61
N LEU A 558 -4.63 -14.51 16.95
CA LEU A 558 -5.98 -15.01 17.23
C LEU A 558 -6.26 -16.40 16.61
N GLY A 559 -5.38 -16.87 15.72
CA GLY A 559 -5.52 -18.19 15.07
C GLY A 559 -6.59 -18.24 13.99
N VAL A 560 -7.23 -17.11 13.68
CA VAL A 560 -8.19 -16.92 12.60
C VAL A 560 -7.61 -15.90 11.62
N ARG A 561 -7.65 -16.20 10.32
CA ARG A 561 -7.31 -15.26 9.23
C ARG A 561 -5.93 -14.58 9.29
N GLU A 562 -5.01 -15.11 10.10
CA GLU A 562 -3.75 -14.42 10.46
C GLU A 562 -3.96 -13.09 11.22
N ASP A 563 -5.17 -12.86 11.78
CA ASP A 563 -5.50 -11.68 12.57
C ASP A 563 -4.76 -11.66 13.91
N LEU A 564 -4.44 -10.45 14.36
CA LEU A 564 -3.77 -10.15 15.62
C LEU A 564 -4.69 -9.36 16.54
N LEU A 565 -4.56 -9.60 17.85
CA LEU A 565 -5.03 -8.66 18.87
C LEU A 565 -3.80 -7.88 19.34
N SER A 566 -3.55 -6.75 18.67
CA SER A 566 -2.46 -5.83 18.99
C SER A 566 -2.93 -4.39 18.87
N SER A 567 -2.50 -3.53 19.78
CA SER A 567 -2.73 -2.07 19.68
C SER A 567 -1.78 -1.38 18.69
N LEU A 568 -0.83 -2.12 18.09
CA LEU A 568 0.04 -1.66 17.02
C LEU A 568 -0.55 -1.89 15.62
N ASP A 569 -1.61 -2.68 15.51
CA ASP A 569 -2.38 -2.94 14.29
C ASP A 569 -3.61 -2.00 14.23
#